data_AF-A0A5N5TNL0-F1
#
_entry.id   AF-A0A5N5TNL0-F1
#
_cell.length_a   1.000
_cell.length_b   1.000
_cell.length_c   1.000
_cell.angle_alpha   90.00
_cell.angle_beta   90.00
_cell.angle_gamma   90.00
#
_symmetry.space_group_name_H-M   'P 1'
#
loop_
_entity.id
_entity.type
_entity.pdbx_description
1 polymer ?
#
loop_
_entity_poly.entity_id
_entity_poly.type
_entity_poly.pdbx_seq_one_letter_code
_entity_poly.pdbx_strand_id
1 'polypeptide(L)'
;MASVWKRFQRINKKASKFQFTASFNELALQATTKWQPSQLSVVWQRRTRRVETSVPTWEPSMRNPLEGICVWAVPSNLSITVTLFRDQRTDEFEDKEWTFIIEDMASGKRRQVATAQINMKQYAGFSTQQDVRIKFRPLSKKVVAATLDVTLSCLFLREGKA
;
A
#
# COMPACT_ATOMS: atom_id res chain seq x y z
N MET A 1 -0.99 -20.59 21.22
CA MET A 1 -2.09 -19.94 21.97
C MET A 1 -2.89 -18.94 21.13
N ALA A 2 -2.30 -17.96 20.43
CA ALA A 2 -3.05 -16.92 19.69
C ALA A 2 -3.77 -17.36 18.38
N SER A 3 -3.47 -18.54 17.81
CA SER A 3 -4.07 -18.96 16.53
C SER A 3 -5.44 -19.65 16.67
N VAL A 4 -5.69 -20.33 17.79
CA VAL A 4 -6.97 -21.03 18.07
C VAL A 4 -8.09 -20.03 18.33
N TRP A 5 -7.80 -18.98 19.12
CA TRP A 5 -8.73 -17.88 19.40
C TRP A 5 -9.16 -17.13 18.12
N LYS A 6 -8.22 -16.91 17.20
CA LYS A 6 -8.50 -16.33 15.87
C LYS A 6 -9.32 -17.24 14.95
N ARG A 7 -9.35 -18.55 15.21
CA ARG A 7 -10.22 -19.51 14.51
C ARG A 7 -11.64 -19.48 15.08
N PHE A 8 -11.78 -19.42 16.40
CA PHE A 8 -13.09 -19.23 17.05
C PHE A 8 -13.76 -17.90 16.66
N GLN A 9 -12.99 -16.83 16.49
CA GLN A 9 -13.49 -15.54 15.97
C GLN A 9 -14.11 -15.59 14.56
N ARG A 10 -13.99 -16.71 13.83
CA ARG A 10 -14.55 -16.87 12.47
C ARG A 10 -15.88 -17.61 12.43
N ILE A 11 -16.34 -18.15 13.56
CA ILE A 11 -17.66 -18.77 13.66
C ILE A 11 -18.70 -17.70 13.26
N ASN A 12 -19.61 -18.05 12.35
CA ASN A 12 -20.61 -17.15 11.74
C ASN A 12 -20.04 -16.05 10.84
N LYS A 13 -18.86 -16.23 10.23
CA LYS A 13 -18.33 -15.29 9.23
C LYS A 13 -18.30 -15.91 7.84
N LYS A 14 -18.51 -15.06 6.83
CA LYS A 14 -18.28 -15.42 5.42
C LYS A 14 -16.91 -14.92 4.99
N ALA A 15 -16.15 -15.75 4.30
CA ALA A 15 -14.85 -15.41 3.75
C ALA A 15 -14.99 -15.05 2.28
N SER A 16 -14.89 -13.76 1.98
CA SER A 16 -14.91 -13.25 0.60
C SER A 16 -13.51 -12.94 0.12
N LYS A 17 -13.13 -13.49 -1.03
CA LYS A 17 -11.82 -13.32 -1.65
C LYS A 17 -11.92 -12.28 -2.76
N PHE A 18 -11.07 -11.28 -2.69
CA PHE A 18 -10.95 -10.18 -3.64
C PHE A 18 -9.53 -10.14 -4.22
N GLN A 19 -9.40 -9.75 -5.47
CA GLN A 19 -8.15 -9.32 -6.07
C GLN A 19 -8.15 -7.79 -6.12
N PHE A 20 -7.17 -7.20 -5.45
CA PHE A 20 -6.94 -5.77 -5.53
C PHE A 20 -5.77 -5.51 -6.47
N THR A 21 -5.90 -4.51 -7.34
CA THR A 21 -4.80 -4.04 -8.19
C THR A 21 -4.58 -2.57 -7.92
N ALA A 22 -3.35 -2.21 -7.55
CA ALA A 22 -2.91 -0.84 -7.37
C ALA A 22 -2.05 -0.43 -8.57
N SER A 23 -2.47 0.64 -9.24
CA SER A 23 -1.72 1.32 -10.29
C SER A 23 -0.98 2.49 -9.62
N PHE A 24 0.34 2.42 -9.58
CA PHE A 24 1.17 3.44 -8.92
C PHE A 24 1.47 4.56 -9.92
N ASN A 25 0.96 5.78 -9.65
CA ASN A 25 0.98 6.88 -10.61
C ASN A 25 2.11 7.86 -10.30
N GLU A 26 2.11 8.45 -9.11
CA GLU A 26 3.07 9.47 -8.71
C GLU A 26 3.40 9.35 -7.22
N LEU A 27 4.70 9.42 -6.89
CA LEU A 27 5.18 9.54 -5.53
C LEU A 27 5.86 10.90 -5.35
N ALA A 28 5.19 11.81 -4.64
CA ALA A 28 5.78 13.07 -4.20
C ALA A 28 6.50 12.87 -2.87
N LEU A 29 7.76 13.29 -2.79
CA LEU A 29 8.56 13.19 -1.57
C LEU A 29 9.32 14.49 -1.32
N GLN A 30 9.31 14.90 -0.05
CA GLN A 30 10.11 16.00 0.45
C GLN A 30 11.25 15.43 1.28
N ALA A 31 12.47 15.61 0.78
CA ALA A 31 13.69 15.16 1.43
C ALA A 31 14.32 16.29 2.27
N THR A 32 15.32 15.93 3.06
CA THR A 32 16.17 16.90 3.77
C THR A 32 17.38 17.30 2.93
N THR A 33 18.00 18.43 3.26
CA THR A 33 19.21 18.94 2.57
C THR A 33 20.40 17.98 2.56
N LYS A 34 20.43 17.01 3.48
CA LYS A 34 21.54 16.06 3.64
C LYS A 34 21.35 14.77 2.85
N TRP A 35 20.21 14.57 2.20
CA TRP A 35 19.91 13.34 1.49
C TRP A 35 19.14 13.60 0.21
N GLN A 36 19.73 13.15 -0.89
CA GLN A 36 19.07 13.14 -2.19
C GLN A 36 18.49 11.74 -2.44
N PRO A 37 17.18 11.61 -2.69
CA PRO A 37 16.60 10.35 -3.11
C PRO A 37 17.12 9.99 -4.50
N SER A 38 17.37 8.71 -4.75
CA SER A 38 17.84 8.25 -6.06
C SER A 38 17.17 6.95 -6.48
N GLN A 39 17.14 5.96 -5.59
CA GLN A 39 16.50 4.66 -5.83
C GLN A 39 15.46 4.38 -4.76
N LEU A 40 14.23 4.82 -5.00
CA LEU A 40 13.09 4.53 -4.13
C LEU A 40 12.25 3.40 -4.70
N SER A 41 11.66 2.57 -3.86
CA SER A 41 10.60 1.65 -4.28
C SER A 41 9.44 1.74 -3.31
N VAL A 42 8.23 1.46 -3.81
CA VAL A 42 7.06 1.34 -2.95
C VAL A 42 6.70 -0.13 -2.80
N VAL A 43 6.52 -0.52 -1.56
CA VAL A 43 6.21 -1.88 -1.15
C VAL A 43 4.81 -1.89 -0.58
N TRP A 44 4.00 -2.83 -1.04
CA TRP A 44 2.69 -3.11 -0.49
C TRP A 44 2.70 -4.48 0.17
N GLN A 45 2.57 -4.50 1.50
CA GLN A 45 2.76 -5.73 2.28
C GLN A 45 1.78 -5.91 3.41
N ARG A 46 1.60 -7.18 3.79
CA ARG A 46 0.92 -7.59 5.01
C ARG A 46 1.44 -8.95 5.46
N ARG A 47 2.06 -8.98 6.65
CA ARG A 47 2.75 -10.15 7.20
C ARG A 47 3.82 -10.65 6.22
N THR A 48 3.68 -11.85 5.69
CA THR A 48 4.63 -12.46 4.74
C THR A 48 4.32 -12.15 3.28
N ARG A 49 3.13 -11.60 2.97
CA ARG A 49 2.78 -11.21 1.60
C ARG A 49 3.34 -9.83 1.32
N ARG A 50 4.05 -9.69 0.21
CA ARG A 50 4.73 -8.48 -0.19
C ARG A 50 4.80 -8.42 -1.71
N VAL A 51 4.45 -7.27 -2.27
CA VAL A 51 4.70 -6.90 -3.67
C VAL A 51 5.39 -5.55 -3.68
N GLU A 52 6.22 -5.28 -4.69
CA GLU A 52 7.01 -4.06 -4.78
C GLU A 52 7.07 -3.53 -6.19
N THR A 53 7.12 -2.20 -6.32
CA THR A 53 7.24 -1.52 -7.61
C THR A 53 8.67 -1.67 -8.13
N SER A 54 8.83 -1.51 -9.44
CA SER A 54 10.14 -1.13 -9.97
C SER A 54 10.57 0.22 -9.40
N VAL A 55 11.88 0.48 -9.41
CA VAL A 55 12.46 1.74 -8.98
C VAL A 55 12.16 2.80 -10.04
N PRO A 56 11.33 3.83 -9.77
CA PRO A 56 11.10 4.91 -10.70
C PRO A 56 12.29 5.85 -10.75
N THR A 57 12.38 6.64 -11.82
CA THR A 57 13.34 7.74 -11.91
C THR A 57 12.95 8.83 -10.91
N TRP A 58 13.92 9.33 -10.15
CA TRP A 58 13.74 10.48 -9.26
C TRP A 58 14.00 11.78 -10.02
N GLU A 59 13.04 12.70 -10.00
CA GLU A 59 13.17 14.02 -10.61
C GLU A 59 12.95 15.12 -9.55
N PRO A 60 13.93 16.01 -9.33
CA PRO A 60 13.77 17.13 -8.43
C PRO A 60 12.78 18.16 -9.00
N SER A 61 12.04 18.82 -8.11
CA SER A 61 11.13 19.90 -8.48
C SER A 61 11.91 21.14 -8.92
N MET A 62 11.42 21.79 -9.98
CA MET A 62 11.94 23.07 -10.49
C MET A 62 11.87 24.19 -9.46
N ARG A 63 10.94 24.11 -8.49
CA ARG A 63 10.72 25.16 -7.47
C ARG A 63 11.55 24.96 -6.21
N ASN A 64 11.78 23.72 -5.82
CA ASN A 64 12.50 23.37 -4.59
C ASN A 64 13.33 22.10 -4.83
N PRO A 65 14.67 22.16 -4.84
CA PRO A 65 15.52 20.99 -5.05
C PRO A 65 15.37 19.88 -3.99
N LEU A 66 14.77 20.19 -2.83
CA LEU A 66 14.50 19.24 -1.75
C LEU A 66 13.15 18.53 -1.90
N GLU A 67 12.29 19.05 -2.77
CA GLU A 67 11.07 18.38 -3.18
C GLU A 67 11.34 17.71 -4.51
N GLY A 68 10.82 16.51 -4.68
CA GLY A 68 10.85 15.86 -5.96
C GLY A 68 9.71 14.88 -6.09
N ILE A 69 9.54 14.46 -7.33
CA ILE A 69 8.53 13.49 -7.71
C ILE A 69 9.23 12.28 -8.31
N CYS A 70 8.70 11.13 -7.97
CA CYS A 70 8.96 9.89 -8.66
C CYS A 70 7.73 9.59 -9.51
N VAL A 71 7.89 9.63 -10.82
CA VAL A 71 6.84 9.23 -11.76
C VAL A 71 7.25 7.89 -12.36
N TRP A 72 6.33 6.93 -12.36
CA TRP A 72 6.54 5.69 -13.10
C TRP A 72 6.16 5.95 -14.57
N ALA A 73 7.14 5.91 -15.48
CA ALA A 73 6.93 6.14 -16.92
C ALA A 73 5.89 5.18 -17.53
N VAL A 74 5.73 4.00 -16.93
CA VAL A 74 4.59 3.10 -17.13
C VAL A 74 3.98 2.85 -15.76
N PRO A 75 2.66 3.05 -15.56
CA PRO A 75 2.02 2.78 -14.28
C PRO A 75 2.39 1.37 -13.80
N SER A 76 3.10 1.31 -12.66
CA SER A 76 3.48 0.03 -12.09
C SER A 76 2.21 -0.59 -11.53
N ASN A 77 1.71 -1.67 -12.13
CA ASN A 77 0.49 -2.33 -11.69
C ASN A 77 0.85 -3.54 -10.83
N LEU A 78 0.52 -3.49 -9.54
CA LEU A 78 0.73 -4.61 -8.64
C LEU A 78 -0.62 -5.13 -8.15
N SER A 79 -0.76 -6.45 -8.15
CA SER A 79 -1.98 -7.09 -7.66
C SER A 79 -1.72 -7.96 -6.43
N ILE A 80 -2.69 -7.98 -5.53
CA ILE A 80 -2.70 -8.84 -4.34
C ILE A 80 -4.04 -9.52 -4.22
N THR A 81 -4.06 -10.70 -3.62
CA THR A 81 -5.31 -11.35 -3.23
C THR A 81 -5.56 -11.18 -1.73
N VAL A 82 -6.72 -10.65 -1.39
CA VAL A 82 -7.14 -10.36 -0.02
C VAL A 82 -8.41 -11.13 0.29
N THR A 83 -8.45 -11.82 1.42
CA THR A 83 -9.68 -12.42 1.94
C THR A 83 -10.23 -11.51 3.02
N LEU A 84 -11.42 -10.95 2.85
CA LEU A 84 -12.14 -10.21 3.89
C LEU A 84 -13.16 -11.12 4.56
N PHE A 85 -13.28 -11.01 5.86
CA PHE A 85 -14.28 -11.75 6.63
C PHE A 85 -15.46 -10.82 6.86
N ARG A 86 -16.66 -11.29 6.52
CA ARG A 86 -17.92 -10.58 6.69
C ARG A 86 -18.66 -11.13 7.89
N ASP A 87 -19.07 -10.27 8.81
CA ASP A 87 -19.93 -10.65 9.93
C ASP A 87 -21.36 -10.86 9.42
N GLN A 88 -21.97 -12.02 9.71
CA GLN A 88 -23.33 -12.32 9.26
C GLN A 88 -24.40 -11.46 9.93
N ARG A 89 -24.13 -10.88 11.10
CA ARG A 89 -25.11 -10.10 11.85
C ARG A 89 -25.15 -8.64 11.40
N THR A 90 -24.00 -8.05 11.12
CA THR A 90 -23.91 -6.65 10.66
C THR A 90 -23.80 -6.51 9.15
N ASP A 91 -23.56 -7.62 8.45
CA ASP A 91 -23.31 -7.66 7.01
C ASP A 91 -22.12 -6.79 6.57
N GLU A 92 -21.22 -6.48 7.50
CA GLU A 92 -20.01 -5.69 7.28
C GLU A 92 -18.75 -6.53 7.22
N PHE A 93 -17.79 -6.11 6.39
CA PHE A 93 -16.45 -6.67 6.43
C PHE A 93 -15.67 -6.19 7.66
N GLU A 94 -14.78 -7.04 8.16
CA GLU A 94 -13.77 -6.68 9.14
C GLU A 94 -12.66 -5.83 8.53
N ASP A 95 -12.08 -4.97 9.35
CA ASP A 95 -10.90 -4.20 8.98
C ASP A 95 -9.73 -5.10 8.59
N LYS A 96 -9.07 -4.71 7.50
CA LYS A 96 -7.92 -5.42 6.96
C LYS A 96 -6.87 -4.44 6.50
N GLU A 97 -6.10 -3.97 7.48
CA GLU A 97 -4.94 -3.11 7.24
C GLU A 97 -3.85 -3.83 6.43
N TRP A 98 -3.41 -3.14 5.37
CA TRP A 98 -2.19 -3.39 4.63
C TRP A 98 -1.25 -2.19 4.79
N THR A 99 0.04 -2.46 4.69
CA THR A 99 1.07 -1.45 4.89
C THR A 99 1.73 -1.12 3.56
N PHE A 100 1.73 0.17 3.23
CA PHE A 100 2.57 0.73 2.18
C PHE A 100 3.86 1.24 2.81
N ILE A 101 4.99 0.97 2.17
CA ILE A 101 6.32 1.32 2.67
C ILE A 101 7.13 1.90 1.52
N ILE A 102 7.78 3.03 1.77
CA ILE A 102 8.78 3.57 0.86
C ILE A 102 10.13 3.04 1.32
N GLU A 103 10.86 2.38 0.44
CA GLU A 103 12.21 1.86 0.70
C GLU A 103 13.25 2.61 -0.13
N ASP A 104 14.36 2.98 0.53
CA ASP A 104 15.59 3.47 -0.08
C ASP A 104 16.50 2.28 -0.39
N MET A 105 16.81 2.13 -1.67
CA MET A 105 17.58 1.02 -2.26
C MET A 105 19.02 1.40 -2.58
N ALA A 106 19.38 2.69 -2.50
CA ALA A 106 20.64 3.22 -3.03
C ALA A 106 21.90 2.70 -2.31
N SER A 107 21.76 2.28 -1.04
CA SER A 107 22.89 1.86 -0.19
C SER A 107 23.20 0.36 -0.24
N GLY A 108 22.63 -0.39 -1.20
CA GLY A 108 22.75 -1.85 -1.29
C GLY A 108 21.96 -2.63 -0.21
N LYS A 109 21.47 -1.95 0.83
CA LYS A 109 20.52 -2.48 1.82
C LYS A 109 19.20 -1.73 1.71
N ARG A 110 18.09 -2.47 1.70
CA ARG A 110 16.73 -1.92 1.69
C ARG A 110 16.43 -1.26 3.04
N ARG A 111 16.20 0.06 3.04
CA ARG A 111 15.88 0.81 4.26
C ARG A 111 14.50 1.43 4.14
N GLN A 112 13.63 1.17 5.10
CA GLN A 112 12.31 1.80 5.15
C GLN A 112 12.47 3.26 5.55
N VAL A 113 11.97 4.18 4.72
CA VAL A 113 12.08 5.63 4.98
C VAL A 113 10.75 6.27 5.34
N ALA A 114 9.63 5.69 4.92
CA ALA A 114 8.28 6.12 5.30
C ALA A 114 7.27 4.97 5.21
N THR A 115 6.15 5.08 5.91
CA THR A 115 5.08 4.06 5.88
C THR A 115 3.69 4.65 6.00
N ALA A 116 2.71 3.99 5.39
CA ALA A 116 1.28 4.27 5.52
C ALA A 116 0.50 2.96 5.73
N GLN A 117 -0.68 3.05 6.33
CA GLN A 117 -1.61 1.94 6.48
C GLN A 117 -2.90 2.25 5.74
N ILE A 118 -3.40 1.27 4.97
CA ILE A 118 -4.65 1.39 4.24
C ILE A 118 -5.52 0.17 4.54
N ASN A 119 -6.76 0.43 4.92
CA ASN A 119 -7.74 -0.59 5.20
C ASN A 119 -8.40 -1.08 3.91
N MET A 120 -8.13 -2.32 3.51
CA MET A 120 -8.71 -2.88 2.27
C MET A 120 -10.23 -3.07 2.34
N LYS A 121 -10.83 -3.06 3.54
CA LYS A 121 -12.30 -3.03 3.70
C LYS A 121 -12.91 -1.85 2.93
N GLN A 122 -12.28 -0.67 3.03
CA GLN A 122 -12.81 0.58 2.48
C GLN A 122 -12.86 0.60 0.96
N TYR A 123 -12.18 -0.34 0.30
CA TYR A 123 -12.06 -0.42 -1.15
C TYR A 123 -12.67 -1.70 -1.71
N ALA A 124 -13.30 -2.52 -0.86
CA ALA A 124 -13.95 -3.76 -1.26
C ALA A 124 -15.36 -3.50 -1.78
N GLY A 125 -15.76 -4.20 -2.84
CA GLY A 125 -17.13 -4.16 -3.37
C GLY A 125 -17.41 -3.02 -4.35
N PHE A 126 -16.44 -2.14 -4.61
CA PHE A 126 -16.55 -1.17 -5.70
C PHE A 126 -16.28 -1.86 -7.03
N SER A 127 -17.18 -1.65 -8.00
CA SER A 127 -17.05 -2.16 -9.36
C SER A 127 -16.11 -1.32 -10.24
N THR A 128 -15.75 -0.12 -9.79
CA THR A 128 -14.92 0.85 -10.52
C THR A 128 -13.56 1.05 -9.84
N GLN A 129 -12.64 1.64 -10.60
CA GLN A 129 -11.36 2.11 -10.08
C GLN A 129 -11.58 3.32 -9.16
N GLN A 130 -10.74 3.48 -8.13
CA GLN A 130 -10.74 4.60 -7.20
C GLN A 130 -9.36 5.24 -7.13
N ASP A 131 -9.32 6.56 -7.22
CA ASP A 131 -8.09 7.32 -6.98
C ASP A 131 -7.88 7.51 -5.48
N VAL A 132 -6.72 7.10 -5.00
CA VAL A 132 -6.36 7.08 -3.58
C VAL A 132 -5.07 7.85 -3.39
N ARG A 133 -5.14 8.93 -2.61
CA ARG A 133 -3.99 9.71 -2.17
C ARG A 133 -3.54 9.26 -0.79
N ILE A 134 -2.41 8.55 -0.74
CA ILE A 134 -1.85 7.96 0.47
C ILE A 134 -0.79 8.89 1.06
N LYS A 135 -1.03 9.42 2.26
CA LYS A 135 -0.05 10.19 3.02
C LYS A 135 0.79 9.25 3.89
N PHE A 136 2.12 9.37 3.80
CA PHE A 136 3.05 8.53 4.55
C PHE A 136 3.50 9.23 5.82
N ARG A 137 3.66 8.43 6.88
CA ARG A 137 4.40 8.80 8.07
C ARG A 137 5.90 8.56 7.83
N PRO A 138 6.76 9.58 7.92
CA PRO A 138 8.21 9.40 7.85
C PRO A 138 8.72 8.48 8.96
N LEU A 139 9.67 7.61 8.62
CA LEU A 139 10.38 6.73 9.57
C LEU A 139 11.86 7.11 9.70
N SER A 140 12.38 7.92 8.78
CA SER A 140 13.77 8.35 8.74
C SER A 140 13.85 9.87 8.79
N LYS A 141 14.89 10.40 9.44
CA LYS A 141 15.23 11.83 9.43
C LYS A 141 15.55 12.37 8.02
N LYS A 142 15.70 11.47 7.04
CA LYS A 142 15.90 11.77 5.63
C LYS A 142 14.67 12.36 4.95
N VAL A 143 13.47 11.98 5.39
CA VAL A 143 12.19 12.32 4.77
C VAL A 143 11.42 13.26 5.68
N VAL A 144 10.94 14.37 5.12
CA VAL A 144 10.07 15.34 5.81
C VAL A 144 8.60 14.95 5.62
N ALA A 145 8.22 14.68 4.37
CA ALA A 145 6.86 14.27 4.01
C ALA A 145 6.91 13.41 2.74
N ALA A 146 5.93 12.53 2.57
CA ALA A 146 5.74 11.79 1.33
C ALA A 146 4.25 11.48 1.09
N THR A 147 3.84 11.58 -0.16
CA THR A 147 2.47 11.30 -0.62
C THR A 147 2.53 10.47 -1.90
N LEU A 148 1.71 9.44 -1.98
CA LEU A 148 1.60 8.57 -3.15
C LEU A 148 0.19 8.64 -3.70
N ASP A 149 0.07 8.91 -4.99
CA ASP A 149 -1.19 8.81 -5.72
C ASP A 149 -1.22 7.46 -6.43
N VAL A 150 -2.24 6.66 -6.10
CA VAL A 150 -2.50 5.35 -6.72
C VAL A 150 -3.94 5.26 -7.20
N THR A 151 -4.17 4.51 -8.27
CA THR A 151 -5.51 4.10 -8.69
C THR A 151 -5.73 2.64 -8.27
N LEU A 152 -6.64 2.42 -7.33
CA LEU A 152 -6.94 1.11 -6.76
C LEU A 152 -8.21 0.53 -7.39
N SER A 153 -8.15 -0.72 -7.84
CA SER A 153 -9.30 -1.48 -8.32
C SER A 153 -9.50 -2.74 -7.50
N CYS A 154 -10.75 -3.22 -7.45
CA CYS A 154 -11.14 -4.40 -6.71
C CYS A 154 -11.98 -5.33 -7.59
N LEU A 155 -11.63 -6.62 -7.59
CA LEU A 155 -12.36 -7.67 -8.28
C LEU A 155 -12.78 -8.74 -7.26
N PHE A 156 -14.07 -8.99 -7.14
CA PHE A 156 -14.57 -10.12 -6.35
C PHE A 156 -14.26 -11.44 -7.07
N LEU A 157 -13.66 -12.40 -6.35
CA LEU A 157 -13.30 -13.70 -6.91
C LEU A 157 -14.27 -14.80 -6.48
N ARG A 158 -14.46 -14.96 -5.17
CA ARG A 158 -15.35 -16.00 -4.60
C ARG A 158 -15.66 -15.73 -3.14
N GLU A 159 -16.80 -16.24 -2.67
CA GLU A 159 -17.19 -16.28 -1.26
C GLU A 159 -17.30 -17.73 -0.78
N GLY A 160 -16.95 -17.99 0.47
CA GLY A 160 -17.10 -19.29 1.13
C GLY A 160 -17.28 -19.16 2.63
N LYS A 161 -17.43 -20.30 3.33
CA LYS A 161 -17.44 -20.34 4.80
C LYS A 161 -16.00 -20.14 5.34
N ALA A 162 -15.88 -19.41 6.46
CA ALA A 162 -14.61 -18.97 7.04
C ALA A 162 -13.88 -20.01 7.90
#